data_AF-A0A7C2NTZ2-F1
#
_entry.id   AF-A0A7C2NTZ2-F1
#
_cell.length_a   1.000
_cell.length_b   1.000
_cell.length_c   1.000
_cell.angle_alpha   90.00
_cell.angle_beta   90.00
_cell.angle_gamma   90.00
#
_symmetry.space_group_name_H-M   'P 1'
#
loop_
_entity.id
_entity.type
_entity.pdbx_description
1 polymer ?
#
loop_
_entity_poly.entity_id
_entity_poly.type
_entity_poly.pdbx_seq_one_letter_code
_entity_poly.pdbx_strand_id
1 'polypeptide(L)'
;MAAAVSAFGVVFSDVELQSTTTNQLFGLGDVPLGRPLPVPAAPRDATFSFLGVLFEEGPVITRVRIATGNTPPSMADGGRFDVVTMADFIYSEPVPEPGTRARVALGLAGLAVKGHASRRA
;
A
#
# COMPACT_ATOMS: atom_id res chain seq x y z
N MET A 1 -13.01 10.27 3.65
CA MET A 1 -12.65 8.95 4.20
C MET A 1 -11.44 8.45 3.42
N ALA A 2 -10.50 7.73 4.04
CA ALA A 2 -9.31 7.23 3.35
C ALA A 2 -9.64 5.96 2.54
N ALA A 3 -9.07 5.82 1.35
CA ALA A 3 -9.17 4.58 0.57
C ALA A 3 -8.33 3.49 1.27
N ALA A 4 -8.89 2.29 1.42
CA ALA A 4 -8.22 1.17 2.05
C ALA A 4 -7.94 0.07 1.03
N VAL A 5 -6.82 -0.63 1.20
CA VAL A 5 -6.37 -1.76 0.36
C VAL A 5 -6.17 -3.00 1.23
N SER A 6 -6.39 -4.19 0.65
CA SER A 6 -6.17 -5.48 1.33
C SER A 6 -4.74 -5.96 1.17
N ALA A 7 -4.06 -5.58 0.08
CA ALA A 7 -2.68 -5.93 -0.15
C ALA A 7 -1.81 -4.72 -0.49
N PHE A 8 -0.57 -4.76 -0.02
CA PHE A 8 0.46 -3.80 -0.35
C PHE A 8 1.81 -4.50 -0.51
N GLY A 9 2.59 -4.12 -1.51
CA GLY A 9 3.94 -4.59 -1.72
C GLY A 9 4.84 -3.52 -2.30
N VAL A 10 6.15 -3.68 -2.09
CA VAL A 10 7.18 -2.76 -2.57
C VAL A 10 8.37 -3.54 -3.09
N VAL A 11 8.92 -3.07 -4.21
CA VAL A 11 10.20 -3.53 -4.75
C VAL A 11 11.30 -2.57 -4.31
N PHE A 12 12.32 -3.12 -3.66
CA PHE A 12 13.52 -2.43 -3.20
C PHE A 12 14.72 -2.84 -4.03
N SER A 13 15.67 -1.93 -4.18
CA SER A 13 16.99 -2.24 -4.71
C SER A 13 18.03 -2.02 -3.61
N ASP A 14 19.03 -2.90 -3.60
CA ASP A 14 20.24 -2.77 -2.76
C ASP A 14 19.99 -2.92 -1.25
N VAL A 15 19.10 -3.85 -0.85
CA VAL A 15 18.91 -4.15 0.58
C VAL A 15 20.00 -5.11 1.02
N GLU A 16 21.11 -4.59 1.55
CA GLU A 16 22.25 -5.41 1.96
C GLU A 16 22.18 -5.78 3.45
N LEU A 17 21.73 -4.84 4.29
CA LEU A 17 21.69 -5.03 5.73
C LEU A 17 20.33 -5.51 6.22
N GLN A 18 20.36 -6.45 7.16
CA GLN A 18 19.15 -6.94 7.82
C GLN A 18 18.55 -5.85 8.72
N SER A 19 17.22 -5.70 8.67
CA SER A 19 16.43 -4.83 9.55
C SER A 19 16.72 -3.31 9.48
N THR A 20 17.51 -2.84 8.51
CA THR A 20 17.64 -1.40 8.19
C THR A 20 16.44 -0.91 7.40
N THR A 21 15.92 -1.75 6.51
CA THR A 21 14.72 -1.47 5.70
C THR A 21 13.50 -2.19 6.28
N THR A 22 12.43 -1.43 6.54
CA THR A 22 11.20 -1.97 7.15
C THR A 22 9.92 -1.34 6.60
N ASN A 23 8.84 -2.12 6.56
CA ASN A 23 7.50 -1.67 6.23
C ASN A 23 6.59 -1.74 7.45
N GLN A 24 6.07 -0.61 7.91
CA GLN A 24 5.02 -0.53 8.93
C GLN A 24 3.69 -0.19 8.27
N LEU A 25 2.70 -1.07 8.43
CA LEU A 25 1.35 -0.88 7.92
C LEU A 25 0.43 -0.30 8.99
N PHE A 26 -0.48 0.57 8.57
CA PHE A 26 -1.45 1.24 9.44
C PHE A 26 -2.86 1.13 8.86
N GLY A 27 -3.82 0.89 9.74
CA GLY A 27 -5.23 0.95 9.47
C GLY A 27 -5.83 2.30 9.80
N LEU A 28 -7.16 2.34 9.84
CA LEU A 28 -7.93 3.55 10.05
C LEU A 28 -7.47 4.29 11.33
N GLY A 29 -7.26 5.61 11.22
CA GLY A 29 -6.83 6.43 12.36
C GLY A 29 -5.37 6.23 12.76
N ASP A 30 -4.51 5.79 11.82
CA ASP A 30 -3.08 5.54 12.05
C ASP A 30 -2.78 4.46 13.09
N VAL A 31 -3.71 3.52 13.27
CA VAL A 31 -3.52 2.36 14.16
C VAL A 31 -2.59 1.35 13.48
N PRO A 32 -1.45 0.95 14.09
CA PRO A 32 -0.53 0.00 13.49
C PRO A 32 -1.16 -1.40 13.38
N LEU A 33 -1.02 -2.03 12.22
CA LEU A 33 -1.54 -3.37 11.91
C LEU A 33 -0.54 -4.50 12.28
N GLY A 34 0.29 -4.26 13.29
CA GLY A 34 1.39 -5.13 13.68
C GLY A 34 2.70 -4.37 13.89
N ARG A 35 3.80 -5.13 14.02
CA ARG A 35 5.16 -4.58 14.10
C ARG A 35 5.70 -4.24 12.70
N PRO A 36 6.74 -3.39 12.60
CA PRO A 36 7.42 -3.17 11.32
C PRO A 36 7.98 -4.49 10.80
N LEU A 37 7.70 -4.78 9.53
CA LEU A 37 8.17 -5.99 8.86
C LEU A 37 9.53 -5.70 8.22
N PRO A 38 10.59 -6.46 8.55
CA PRO A 38 11.89 -6.30 7.91
C PRO A 38 11.81 -6.78 6.46
N VAL A 39 12.42 -6.01 5.55
CA VAL A 39 12.59 -6.45 4.17
C VAL A 39 13.69 -7.50 4.11
N PRO A 40 13.52 -8.61 3.36
CA PRO A 40 14.57 -9.59 3.18
C PRO A 40 15.82 -8.94 2.59
N ALA A 41 16.97 -9.07 3.27
CA ALA A 41 18.24 -8.63 2.71
C ALA A 41 18.74 -9.62 1.66
N ALA A 42 19.29 -9.08 0.58
CA ALA A 42 19.94 -9.80 -0.50
C ALA A 42 21.37 -9.26 -0.65
N PRO A 43 22.31 -9.62 0.25
CA PRO A 43 23.64 -9.01 0.31
C PRO A 43 24.49 -9.45 -0.88
N ARG A 44 24.40 -8.70 -1.98
CA ARG A 44 25.25 -8.68 -3.19
C ARG A 44 24.90 -7.42 -3.99
N ASP A 45 25.82 -6.99 -4.84
CA ASP A 45 25.60 -5.87 -5.75
C ASP A 45 24.40 -6.10 -6.69
N ALA A 46 23.66 -5.01 -6.94
CA ALA A 46 22.59 -4.93 -7.94
C ALA A 46 21.47 -5.97 -7.73
N THR A 47 21.09 -6.20 -6.47
CA THR A 47 19.98 -7.08 -6.10
C THR A 47 18.66 -6.33 -5.94
N PHE A 48 17.58 -7.12 -6.01
CA PHE A 48 16.23 -6.66 -5.71
C PHE A 48 15.63 -7.48 -4.58
N SER A 49 14.90 -6.79 -3.70
CA SER A 49 14.13 -7.39 -2.62
C SER A 49 12.67 -6.99 -2.73
N PHE A 50 11.78 -7.92 -2.42
CA PHE A 50 10.34 -7.67 -2.42
C PHE A 50 9.75 -8.00 -1.05
N LEU A 51 8.91 -7.10 -0.54
CA LEU A 51 8.09 -7.35 0.65
C LEU A 51 6.64 -7.00 0.34
N GLY A 52 5.78 -8.00 0.39
CA GLY A 52 4.34 -7.88 0.21
C GLY A 52 3.57 -8.41 1.42
N VAL A 53 2.44 -7.78 1.71
CA VAL A 53 1.50 -8.17 2.79
C VAL A 53 0.11 -8.23 2.21
N LEU A 54 -0.63 -9.29 2.56
CA LEU A 54 -2.04 -9.49 2.22
C LEU A 54 -2.83 -9.68 3.52
N PHE A 55 -3.92 -8.93 3.66
CA PHE A 55 -4.95 -9.15 4.67
C PHE A 55 -6.16 -9.84 4.03
N GLU A 56 -6.36 -11.11 4.39
CA GLU A 56 -7.48 -11.95 3.91
C GLU A 56 -8.85 -11.42 4.35
N GLU A 57 -8.90 -10.72 5.48
CA GLU A 57 -10.15 -10.21 6.09
C GLU A 57 -10.72 -8.96 5.41
N GLY A 58 -10.03 -8.42 4.39
CA GLY A 58 -10.49 -7.29 3.58
C GLY A 58 -9.57 -6.07 3.62
N PRO A 59 -10.00 -4.95 3.00
CA PRO A 59 -9.17 -3.75 2.87
C PRO A 59 -9.03 -3.02 4.20
N VAL A 60 -7.88 -3.18 4.85
CA VAL A 60 -7.57 -2.57 6.16
C VAL A 60 -6.39 -1.62 6.12
N ILE A 61 -5.53 -1.69 5.09
CA ILE A 61 -4.33 -0.85 5.00
C ILE A 61 -4.74 0.52 4.45
N THR A 62 -4.45 1.57 5.22
CA THR A 62 -4.74 2.97 4.82
C THR A 62 -3.49 3.84 4.73
N ARG A 63 -2.39 3.42 5.38
CA ARG A 63 -1.08 4.05 5.27
C ARG A 63 0.02 3.03 5.44
N VAL A 64 1.14 3.25 4.76
CA VAL A 64 2.38 2.51 4.98
C VAL A 64 3.49 3.50 5.27
N ARG A 65 4.30 3.23 6.30
CA ARG A 65 5.55 3.92 6.55
C ARG A 65 6.68 2.98 6.22
N ILE A 66 7.55 3.44 5.32
CA ILE A 66 8.73 2.69 4.87
C ILE A 66 9.95 3.39 5.46
N ALA A 67 10.82 2.62 6.10
CA ALA A 67 12.18 3.04 6.42
C ALA A 67 13.12 2.33 5.43
N THR A 68 14.05 3.06 4.84
CA THR A 68 14.96 2.56 3.80
C THR A 68 16.40 2.75 4.24
N GLY A 69 17.13 1.64 4.33
CA GLY A 69 18.54 1.64 4.66
C GLY A 69 18.86 2.36 5.96
N ASN A 70 20.15 2.66 6.16
CA ASN A 70 20.62 3.51 7.25
C ASN A 70 21.46 4.69 6.75
N THR A 71 21.60 4.82 5.44
CA THR A 71 22.50 5.77 4.79
C THR A 71 21.77 6.49 3.67
N PRO A 72 21.93 7.82 3.53
CA PRO A 72 21.29 8.57 2.46
C PRO A 72 21.92 8.25 1.08
N PRO A 73 21.16 8.37 -0.02
CA PRO A 73 21.66 8.10 -1.39
C PRO A 73 22.82 8.97 -1.86
N SER A 74 23.12 10.05 -1.14
CA SER A 74 24.25 10.93 -1.44
C SER A 74 25.60 10.37 -0.99
N MET A 75 25.62 9.28 -0.22
CA MET A 75 26.83 8.66 0.32
C MET A 75 27.13 7.34 -0.39
N ALA A 76 28.39 6.89 -0.28
CA ALA A 76 28.79 5.60 -0.81
C ALA A 76 28.14 4.47 -0.01
N ASP A 77 27.65 3.48 -0.72
CA ASP A 77 27.08 2.26 -0.15
C ASP A 77 28.17 1.24 0.25
N GLY A 78 27.86 0.41 1.24
CA GLY A 78 28.67 -0.75 1.59
C GLY A 78 29.15 -0.83 3.04
N GLY A 79 29.52 -2.06 3.43
CA GLY A 79 30.04 -2.38 4.75
C GLY A 79 28.98 -2.25 5.85
N ARG A 80 28.93 -1.10 6.52
CA ARG A 80 27.91 -0.78 7.55
C ARG A 80 26.88 0.24 7.06
N PHE A 81 27.11 0.81 5.89
CA PHE A 81 26.23 1.75 5.24
C PHE A 81 25.39 0.99 4.21
N ASP A 82 24.10 1.25 4.20
CA ASP A 82 23.09 0.59 3.37
C ASP A 82 22.21 1.67 2.75
N VAL A 83 22.37 1.86 1.45
CA VAL A 83 21.67 2.84 0.61
C VAL A 83 20.59 2.14 -0.17
N VAL A 84 19.36 2.20 0.33
CA VAL A 84 18.23 1.49 -0.27
C VAL A 84 17.36 2.44 -1.07
N THR A 85 17.03 2.03 -2.30
CA THR A 85 16.05 2.73 -3.14
C THR A 85 14.79 1.91 -3.36
N MET A 86 13.69 2.58 -3.68
CA MET A 86 12.39 1.96 -3.98
C MET A 86 12.06 2.18 -5.45
N ALA A 87 11.59 1.14 -6.12
CA ALA A 87 11.17 1.21 -7.53
C ALA A 87 9.65 1.32 -7.62
N ASP A 88 8.96 0.19 -7.39
CA ASP A 88 7.53 0.07 -7.62
C ASP A 88 6.75 -0.19 -6.32
N PHE A 89 5.56 0.42 -6.25
CA PHE A 89 4.56 0.17 -5.22
C PHE A 89 3.38 -0.57 -5.83
N ILE A 90 3.05 -1.73 -5.27
CA ILE A 90 1.98 -2.62 -5.72
C ILE A 90 0.87 -2.60 -4.68
N TYR A 91 -0.36 -2.35 -5.10
CA TYR A 91 -1.53 -2.33 -4.22
C TYR A 91 -2.68 -3.12 -4.82
N SER A 92 -3.46 -3.78 -3.97
CA SER A 92 -4.77 -4.28 -4.40
C SER A 92 -5.67 -3.11 -4.78
N GLU A 93 -6.63 -3.32 -5.69
CA GLU A 93 -7.61 -2.29 -6.04
C GLU A 93 -8.28 -1.72 -4.78
N PRO A 94 -8.28 -0.40 -4.59
CA PRO A 94 -8.98 0.21 -3.47
C PRO A 94 -10.48 -0.05 -3.59
N VAL A 95 -11.09 -0.63 -2.55
CA VAL A 95 -12.54 -0.81 -2.54
C VAL A 95 -13.19 0.53 -2.19
N PRO A 96 -14.14 1.05 -3.00
CA PRO A 96 -14.82 2.28 -2.68
C PRO A 96 -15.50 2.17 -1.31
N GLU A 97 -15.38 3.21 -0.49
CA GLU A 97 -16.09 3.28 0.79
C GLU A 97 -17.60 2.98 0.59
N PRO A 98 -18.27 2.33 1.57
CA PRO A 98 -19.68 1.98 1.45
C PRO A 98 -20.57 3.14 0.99
N GLY A 99 -20.23 4.37 1.39
CA GLY A 99 -20.94 5.60 1.00
C GLY A 99 -20.88 5.91 -0.50
N THR A 100 -19.77 5.62 -1.18
CA THR A 100 -19.65 5.85 -2.63
C THR A 100 -20.53 4.88 -3.40
N ARG A 101 -20.52 3.59 -3.02
CA ARG A 101 -21.40 2.58 -3.63
C ARG A 101 -22.87 2.91 -3.39
N ALA A 102 -23.22 3.32 -2.17
CA ALA A 102 -24.58 3.73 -1.82
C ALA A 102 -25.04 4.95 -2.63
N ARG A 103 -24.19 5.96 -2.82
CA ARG A 103 -24.52 7.15 -3.62
C ARG A 103 -24.68 6.84 -5.11
N VAL A 104 -23.84 5.98 -5.67
CA VAL A 104 -23.98 5.51 -7.05
C VAL A 104 -25.29 4.72 -7.22
N ALA A 105 -25.58 3.81 -6.29
CA ALA A 105 -26.83 3.05 -6.29
C ALA A 105 -28.06 3.96 -6.20
N LEU A 106 -28.05 4.95 -5.31
CA LEU A 106 -29.12 5.95 -5.20
C LEU A 106 -29.27 6.78 -6.47
N GLY A 107 -28.17 7.21 -7.10
CA GLY A 107 -28.19 7.93 -8.36
C GLY A 107 -28.78 7.11 -9.51
N LEU A 108 -28.37 5.84 -9.64
CA LEU A 108 -28.88 4.91 -10.65
C LEU A 108 -30.37 4.60 -10.44
N ALA A 109 -30.79 4.38 -9.19
CA ALA A 109 -32.21 4.18 -8.86
C ALA A 109 -33.04 5.41 -9.21
N GLY A 110 -32.56 6.63 -8.90
CA GLY A 110 -33.23 7.88 -9.27
C GLY A 110 -33.40 8.06 -10.78
N LEU A 111 -32.39 7.69 -11.58
CA LEU A 111 -32.46 7.73 -13.05
C LEU A 111 -33.46 6.72 -13.61
N ALA A 112 -33.51 5.51 -13.06
CA ALA A 112 -34.46 4.47 -13.47
C ALA A 112 -35.91 4.88 -13.18
N VAL A 113 -36.18 5.47 -12.02
CA VAL A 113 -37.52 5.99 -11.66
C VAL A 113 -37.94 7.12 -12.60
N LYS A 114 -37.04 8.07 -12.90
CA LYS A 114 -37.32 9.19 -13.82
C LYS A 114 -37.58 8.69 -15.26
N GLY A 115 -36.83 7.68 -15.71
CA GLY A 115 -37.04 7.04 -17.01
C GLY A 115 -38.38 6.32 -17.11
N HIS A 116 -38.81 5.60 -16.07
CA HIS A 116 -40.10 4.93 -16.04
C HIS A 116 -41.28 5.91 -16.01
N ALA A 117 -41.14 7.02 -15.28
CA ALA A 117 -42.16 8.07 -15.24
C ALA A 117 -42.34 8.78 -16.60
N SER A 118 -41.26 9.02 -17.36
CA SER A 118 -41.35 9.70 -18.67
C SER A 118 -41.96 8.86 -19.79
N ARG A 119 -42.04 7.52 -19.64
CA ARG A 119 -42.65 6.60 -20.61
C ARG A 119 -44.16 6.41 -20.44
N ARG A 120 -44.75 7.00 -19.40
CA ARG A 120 -46.19 6.91 -19.08
C ARG A 120 -46.95 8.22 -19.34
N ALA A 121 -46.27 9.24 -19.87
CA ALA A 121 -46.87 10.48 -20.39
C ALA A 121 -46.85 10.43 -21.92
#